data_AF-A0A453GI63-F1
#
_entry.id   AF-A0A453GI63-F1
#
_cell.length_a   1.000
_cell.length_b   1.000
_cell.length_c   1.000
_cell.angle_alpha   90.00
_cell.angle_beta   90.00
_cell.angle_gamma   90.00
#
_symmetry.space_group_name_H-M   'P 1'
#
loop_
_entity.id
_entity.type
_entity.pdbx_description
1 polymer ?
#
loop_
_entity_poly.entity_id
_entity_poly.type
_entity_poly.pdbx_seq_one_letter_code
_entity_poly.pdbx_strand_id
1 'polypeptide(L)'
;PGMEHWTTVKNILKYLKRTKDMFLIYGGDEELVIKGYVDASFDKDLDDSKSQTGYMYILNGGAVSWCSCKQSVVAGSTCEAEYMAASEAAHEAIWMKEFIADLGVIPNASGPMTLFCDNTRAIALAKEPRFHKKTRHIKRLFNSIRENVQNGDIDICKVHTDLNVADPLTKPLPRAKHDQHQNSMGVRFITM
;
A
#
# COMPACT_ATOMS: atom_id res chain seq x y z
N PRO A 1 -23.53 9.37 16.57
CA PRO A 1 -23.68 8.16 15.72
C PRO A 1 -25.05 8.13 15.01
N GLY A 2 -25.06 7.96 13.70
CA GLY A 2 -26.25 7.93 12.84
C GLY A 2 -26.44 6.60 12.09
N MET A 3 -27.42 6.53 11.18
CA MET A 3 -27.73 5.31 10.42
C MET A 3 -26.58 4.79 9.55
N GLU A 4 -25.74 5.68 9.02
CA GLU A 4 -24.55 5.31 8.27
C GLU A 4 -23.56 4.52 9.13
N HIS A 5 -23.30 4.99 10.35
CA HIS A 5 -22.44 4.30 11.31
C HIS A 5 -22.97 2.89 11.64
N TRP A 6 -24.29 2.76 11.81
CA TRP A 6 -24.93 1.46 12.04
C TRP A 6 -24.81 0.51 10.86
N THR A 7 -24.92 1.03 9.64
CA THR A 7 -24.73 0.28 8.40
C THR A 7 -23.29 -0.22 8.28
N THR A 8 -22.31 0.62 8.60
CA THR A 8 -20.88 0.26 8.64
C THR A 8 -20.61 -0.87 9.63
N VAL A 9 -21.13 -0.77 10.87
CA VAL A 9 -20.98 -1.82 11.88
C VAL A 9 -21.57 -3.16 11.41
N LYS A 10 -22.76 -3.15 10.80
CA LYS A 10 -23.36 -4.35 10.22
C LYS A 10 -22.50 -4.96 9.11
N ASN A 11 -21.89 -4.13 8.26
CA ASN A 11 -21.03 -4.60 7.19
C ASN A 11 -19.76 -5.28 7.75
N ILE A 12 -19.17 -4.72 8.81
CA ILE A 12 -18.04 -5.35 9.53
C ILE A 12 -18.44 -6.73 10.05
N LEU A 13 -19.57 -6.84 10.76
CA LEU A 13 -20.04 -8.12 11.30
C LEU A 13 -20.35 -9.15 10.20
N LYS A 14 -20.93 -8.72 9.09
CA LYS A 14 -21.17 -9.59 7.91
C LYS A 14 -19.85 -10.07 7.30
N TYR A 15 -18.86 -9.18 7.19
CA TYR A 15 -17.52 -9.54 6.70
C TYR A 15 -16.90 -10.60 7.60
N LEU A 16 -16.79 -10.34 8.91
CA LEU A 16 -16.22 -11.28 9.89
C LEU A 16 -16.92 -12.63 9.86
N LYS A 17 -18.26 -12.65 9.78
CA LYS A 17 -19.02 -13.90 9.69
C LYS A 17 -18.74 -14.67 8.39
N ARG A 18 -18.58 -13.96 7.26
CA ARG A 18 -18.33 -14.55 5.93
C ARG A 18 -16.90 -15.09 5.79
N THR A 19 -15.94 -14.44 6.44
CA THR A 19 -14.51 -14.76 6.32
C THR A 19 -13.96 -15.56 7.49
N LYS A 20 -14.80 -16.01 8.43
CA LYS A 20 -14.39 -16.75 9.63
C LYS A 20 -13.58 -18.02 9.37
N ASP A 21 -13.79 -18.66 8.20
CA ASP A 21 -13.12 -19.90 7.81
C ASP A 21 -12.06 -19.65 6.70
N MET A 22 -11.69 -18.39 6.48
CA MET A 22 -10.61 -18.02 5.56
C MET A 22 -9.29 -17.90 6.31
N PHE A 23 -8.20 -18.19 5.61
CA PHE A 23 -6.85 -18.20 6.14
C PHE A 23 -5.94 -17.35 5.26
N LEU A 24 -4.89 -16.82 5.87
CA LEU A 24 -3.75 -16.27 5.14
C LEU A 24 -2.87 -17.44 4.71
N ILE A 25 -2.83 -17.72 3.41
CA ILE A 25 -2.15 -18.86 2.83
C ILE A 25 -0.96 -18.38 1.99
N TYR A 26 0.23 -18.84 2.36
CA TYR A 26 1.46 -18.70 1.58
C TYR A 26 1.66 -19.91 0.65
N GLY A 27 2.47 -19.77 -0.39
CA GLY A 27 2.81 -20.85 -1.32
C GLY A 27 2.14 -20.71 -2.70
N GLY A 28 2.19 -19.51 -3.27
CA GLY A 28 1.63 -19.20 -4.59
C GLY A 28 2.64 -18.72 -5.63
N ASP A 29 3.83 -18.29 -5.21
CA ASP A 29 4.87 -17.78 -6.10
C ASP A 29 6.10 -18.72 -6.00
N GLU A 30 6.70 -19.07 -7.15
CA GLU A 30 7.92 -19.90 -7.18
C GLU A 30 9.15 -19.14 -6.67
N GLU A 31 9.12 -17.81 -6.74
CA GLU A 31 10.22 -16.94 -6.33
C GLU A 31 9.89 -16.19 -5.02
N LEU A 32 10.82 -16.21 -4.06
CA LEU A 32 10.72 -15.47 -2.80
C LEU A 32 11.08 -13.99 -3.00
N VAL A 33 10.17 -13.24 -3.63
CA VAL A 33 10.31 -11.80 -3.88
C VAL A 33 9.22 -11.04 -3.14
N ILE A 34 9.60 -9.92 -2.52
CA ILE A 34 8.64 -9.00 -1.91
C ILE A 34 8.11 -8.03 -2.94
N LYS A 35 6.78 -7.90 -3.00
CA LYS A 35 6.08 -6.93 -3.83
C LYS A 35 5.30 -5.98 -2.91
N GLY A 36 5.64 -4.69 -2.94
CA GLY A 36 4.89 -3.64 -2.27
C GLY A 36 3.82 -3.04 -3.18
N TYR A 37 2.67 -2.67 -2.62
CA TYR A 37 1.58 -1.95 -3.28
C TYR A 37 1.20 -0.76 -2.41
N VAL A 38 0.87 0.36 -3.03
CA VAL A 38 0.46 1.58 -2.34
C VAL A 38 -0.69 2.27 -3.07
N ASP A 39 -1.60 2.84 -2.29
CA ASP A 39 -2.73 3.66 -2.75
C ASP A 39 -2.99 4.77 -1.72
N ALA A 40 -3.67 5.84 -2.13
CA ALA A 40 -4.20 6.84 -1.22
C ALA A 40 -5.61 7.28 -1.60
N SER A 41 -6.50 7.38 -0.61
CA SER A 41 -7.81 8.01 -0.81
C SER A 41 -7.74 9.47 -0.36
N PHE A 42 -7.77 10.38 -1.33
CA PHE A 42 -7.71 11.82 -1.12
C PHE A 42 -8.98 12.36 -0.44
N ASP A 43 -8.80 13.29 0.51
CA ASP A 43 -9.89 14.04 1.15
C ASP A 43 -11.01 13.14 1.69
N LYS A 44 -10.60 12.03 2.35
CA LYS A 44 -11.52 10.98 2.79
C LYS A 44 -12.24 11.35 4.08
N ASP A 45 -11.58 12.09 4.96
CA ASP A 45 -12.17 12.53 6.22
C ASP A 45 -12.82 13.91 6.06
N LEU A 46 -14.14 13.98 6.19
CA LEU A 46 -14.91 15.20 6.01
C LEU A 46 -14.70 16.23 7.14
N ASP A 47 -14.20 15.80 8.31
CA ASP A 47 -14.02 16.68 9.46
C ASP A 47 -12.70 17.46 9.40
N ASP A 48 -11.63 16.85 8.85
CA ASP A 48 -10.32 17.50 8.77
C ASP A 48 -9.60 17.41 7.41
N SER A 49 -10.30 16.95 6.36
CA SER A 49 -9.82 16.83 4.97
C SER A 49 -8.57 15.98 4.78
N LYS A 50 -8.22 15.15 5.76
CA LYS A 50 -7.05 14.27 5.64
C LYS A 50 -7.36 13.08 4.77
N SER A 51 -6.33 12.68 4.03
CA SER A 51 -6.37 11.53 3.15
C SER A 51 -6.07 10.24 3.94
N GLN A 52 -6.38 9.10 3.35
CA GLN A 52 -6.06 7.78 3.89
C GLN A 52 -4.91 7.16 3.09
N THR A 53 -3.84 6.77 3.76
CA THR A 53 -2.76 5.94 3.20
C THR A 53 -3.13 4.47 3.32
N GLY A 54 -2.87 3.69 2.27
CA GLY A 54 -2.89 2.23 2.32
C GLY A 54 -1.67 1.65 1.63
N TYR A 55 -1.01 0.68 2.27
CA TYR A 55 0.02 -0.13 1.62
C TYR A 55 -0.06 -1.60 2.01
N MET A 56 0.46 -2.46 1.14
CA MET A 56 0.47 -3.91 1.31
C MET A 56 1.77 -4.48 0.75
N TYR A 57 2.47 -5.29 1.53
CA TYR A 57 3.62 -6.08 1.11
C TYR A 57 3.25 -7.54 1.04
N ILE A 58 3.56 -8.17 -0.09
CA ILE A 58 3.26 -9.58 -0.37
C ILE A 58 4.58 -10.33 -0.54
N LEU A 59 4.68 -11.49 0.09
CA LEU A 59 5.78 -12.45 -0.06
C LEU A 59 5.19 -13.85 -0.24
N ASN A 60 5.67 -14.61 -1.22
CA ASN A 60 5.23 -15.99 -1.48
C ASN A 60 3.69 -16.12 -1.60
N GLY A 61 3.05 -15.18 -2.30
CA GLY A 61 1.60 -15.15 -2.53
C GLY A 61 0.74 -14.76 -1.31
N GLY A 62 1.33 -14.38 -0.18
CA GLY A 62 0.61 -13.94 1.02
C GLY A 62 1.08 -12.58 1.54
N ALA A 63 0.16 -11.81 2.14
CA ALA A 63 0.47 -10.56 2.83
C ALA A 63 1.45 -10.78 4.00
N VAL A 64 2.43 -9.89 4.18
CA VAL A 64 3.42 -9.93 5.28
C VAL A 64 3.54 -8.64 6.06
N SER A 65 3.24 -7.49 5.45
CA SER A 65 3.12 -6.19 6.13
C SER A 65 2.03 -5.37 5.44
N TRP A 66 1.23 -4.62 6.20
CA TRP A 66 0.17 -3.79 5.65
C TRP A 66 -0.16 -2.62 6.57
N CYS A 67 -0.72 -1.57 5.99
CA CYS A 67 -1.19 -0.42 6.73
C CYS A 67 -2.44 0.17 6.08
N SER A 68 -3.34 0.67 6.93
CA SER A 68 -4.46 1.54 6.57
C SER A 68 -4.53 2.63 7.62
N CYS A 69 -3.87 3.77 7.37
CA CYS A 69 -3.79 4.88 8.33
C CYS A 69 -4.24 6.21 7.72
N LYS A 70 -4.74 7.08 8.59
CA LYS A 70 -5.07 8.46 8.24
C LYS A 70 -3.78 9.27 8.16
N GLN A 71 -3.57 10.01 7.07
CA GLN A 71 -2.38 10.84 6.90
C GLN A 71 -2.32 11.92 7.97
N SER A 72 -1.14 12.22 8.49
CA SER A 72 -0.96 13.23 9.55
C SER A 72 -1.15 14.67 9.06
N VAL A 73 -1.00 14.89 7.75
CA VAL A 73 -1.05 16.19 7.09
C VAL A 73 -2.12 16.18 6.00
N VAL A 74 -2.79 17.31 5.80
CA VAL A 74 -3.74 17.51 4.69
C VAL A 74 -2.96 17.64 3.38
N ALA A 75 -3.21 16.72 2.45
CA ALA A 75 -2.68 16.82 1.09
C ALA A 75 -3.42 17.91 0.30
N GLY A 76 -2.75 18.61 -0.62
CA GLY A 76 -3.37 19.60 -1.50
C GLY A 76 -3.91 19.01 -2.81
N SER A 77 -3.70 17.73 -3.06
CA SER A 77 -4.19 17.03 -4.27
C SER A 77 -4.10 15.51 -4.10
N THR A 78 -4.82 14.75 -4.94
CA THR A 78 -4.69 13.28 -5.00
C THR A 78 -3.26 12.84 -5.26
N CYS A 79 -2.54 13.49 -6.18
CA CYS A 79 -1.14 13.20 -6.47
C CYS A 79 -0.25 13.33 -5.22
N GLU A 80 -0.53 14.32 -4.37
CA GLU A 80 0.21 14.53 -3.14
C GLU A 80 -0.12 13.50 -2.06
N ALA A 81 -1.39 13.12 -1.92
CA ALA A 81 -1.80 12.06 -1.02
C ALA A 81 -1.14 10.72 -1.40
N GLU A 82 -1.16 10.36 -2.69
CA GLU A 82 -0.49 9.18 -3.25
C GLU A 82 1.01 9.20 -2.99
N TYR A 83 1.63 10.36 -3.18
CA TYR A 83 3.05 10.52 -2.93
C TYR A 83 3.41 10.35 -1.45
N MET A 84 2.61 10.91 -0.55
CA MET A 84 2.79 10.76 0.89
C MET A 84 2.63 9.29 1.31
N ALA A 85 1.63 8.59 0.78
CA ALA A 85 1.46 7.16 1.00
C ALA A 85 2.66 6.35 0.49
N ALA A 86 3.14 6.66 -0.73
CA ALA A 86 4.32 6.01 -1.31
C ALA A 86 5.58 6.25 -0.46
N SER A 87 5.71 7.42 0.16
CA SER A 87 6.83 7.70 1.07
C SER A 87 6.77 6.85 2.35
N GLU A 88 5.59 6.68 2.94
CA GLU A 88 5.42 5.82 4.12
C GLU A 88 5.68 4.35 3.78
N ALA A 89 5.17 3.88 2.63
CA ALA A 89 5.45 2.55 2.13
C ALA A 89 6.97 2.36 1.89
N ALA A 90 7.64 3.32 1.23
CA ALA A 90 9.08 3.23 0.99
C ALA A 90 9.91 3.08 2.28
N HIS A 91 9.50 3.70 3.40
CA HIS A 91 10.16 3.50 4.70
C HIS A 91 9.98 2.08 5.21
N GLU A 92 8.77 1.52 5.12
CA GLU A 92 8.49 0.13 5.47
C GLU A 92 9.30 -0.85 4.60
N ALA A 93 9.39 -0.61 3.28
CA ALA A 93 10.17 -1.42 2.36
C ALA A 93 11.67 -1.47 2.71
N ILE A 94 12.25 -0.33 3.11
CA ILE A 94 13.67 -0.28 3.52
C ILE A 94 13.88 -1.10 4.79
N TRP A 95 13.02 -0.90 5.78
CA TRP A 95 13.08 -1.69 7.01
C TRP A 95 12.95 -3.19 6.73
N MET A 96 12.01 -3.59 5.87
CA MET A 96 11.86 -5.00 5.46
C MET A 96 13.10 -5.53 4.72
N LYS A 97 13.72 -4.72 3.87
CA LYS A 97 14.95 -5.08 3.14
C LYS A 97 16.09 -5.38 4.10
N GLU A 98 16.30 -4.52 5.09
CA GLU A 98 17.31 -4.69 6.14
C GLU A 98 17.01 -5.95 6.98
N PHE A 99 15.77 -6.10 7.46
CA PHE A 99 15.35 -7.23 8.27
C PHE A 99 15.60 -8.58 7.55
N ILE A 100 15.31 -8.65 6.26
CA ILE A 100 15.47 -9.88 5.47
C ILE A 100 16.93 -10.17 5.13
N ALA A 101 17.71 -9.12 4.85
CA ALA A 101 19.14 -9.25 4.67
C ALA A 101 19.79 -9.85 5.94
N ASP A 102 19.37 -9.39 7.11
CA ASP A 102 19.86 -9.90 8.41
C ASP A 102 19.42 -11.35 8.68
N LEU A 103 18.24 -11.78 8.20
CA LEU A 103 17.79 -13.16 8.32
C LEU A 103 18.59 -14.13 7.42
N GLY A 104 19.19 -13.65 6.33
CA GLY A 104 19.97 -14.48 5.40
C GLY A 104 19.17 -15.52 4.61
N VAL A 105 17.83 -15.42 4.60
CA VAL A 105 16.92 -16.42 4.02
C VAL A 105 16.53 -16.16 2.56
N ILE A 106 16.73 -14.93 2.04
CA ILE A 106 16.42 -14.58 0.64
C ILE A 106 17.74 -14.27 -0.11
N PRO A 107 18.22 -15.18 -0.98
CA PRO A 107 19.51 -15.04 -1.66
C PRO A 107 19.64 -13.80 -2.56
N ASN A 108 18.51 -13.24 -3.02
CA ASN A 108 18.43 -12.11 -3.96
C ASN A 108 18.00 -10.79 -3.30
N ALA A 109 18.16 -10.63 -1.98
CA ALA A 109 17.78 -9.41 -1.25
C ALA A 109 18.58 -8.13 -1.63
N SER A 110 19.53 -8.22 -2.56
CA SER A 110 20.39 -7.11 -2.98
C SER A 110 19.72 -6.11 -3.93
N GLY A 111 18.60 -6.48 -4.56
CA GLY A 111 17.89 -5.62 -5.51
C GLY A 111 17.08 -4.49 -4.86
N PRO A 112 16.58 -3.52 -5.66
CA PRO A 112 15.58 -2.58 -5.20
C PRO A 112 14.29 -3.30 -4.79
N MET A 113 13.64 -2.83 -3.72
CA MET A 113 12.28 -3.26 -3.39
C MET A 113 11.29 -2.65 -4.37
N THR A 114 10.52 -3.48 -5.06
CA THR A 114 9.50 -3.01 -6.00
C THR A 114 8.28 -2.48 -5.23
N LEU A 115 7.90 -1.23 -5.52
CA LEU A 115 6.72 -0.57 -4.96
C LEU A 115 5.76 -0.17 -6.09
N PHE A 116 4.61 -0.83 -6.15
CA PHE A 116 3.58 -0.58 -7.16
C PHE A 116 2.63 0.54 -6.73
N CYS A 117 2.47 1.55 -7.58
CA CYS A 117 1.55 2.68 -7.42
C CYS A 117 0.76 2.87 -8.73
N ASP A 118 -0.52 3.22 -8.66
CA ASP A 118 -1.33 3.45 -9.87
C ASP A 118 -1.25 4.91 -10.38
N ASN A 119 -0.81 5.84 -9.52
CA ASN A 119 -0.69 7.25 -9.83
C ASN A 119 0.61 7.59 -10.57
N THR A 120 0.49 7.73 -11.89
CA THR A 120 1.64 8.05 -12.76
C THR A 120 2.31 9.40 -12.43
N ARG A 121 1.56 10.37 -11.88
CA ARG A 121 2.14 11.67 -11.47
C ARG A 121 2.98 11.53 -10.20
N ALA A 122 2.53 10.74 -9.23
CA ALA A 122 3.31 10.45 -8.03
C ALA A 122 4.60 9.70 -8.37
N ILE A 123 4.52 8.71 -9.27
CA ILE A 123 5.68 7.97 -9.80
C ILE A 123 6.68 8.92 -10.46
N ALA A 124 6.20 9.81 -11.35
CA ALA A 124 7.06 10.76 -12.03
C ALA A 124 7.75 11.72 -11.04
N LEU A 125 7.06 12.16 -9.99
CA LEU A 125 7.65 13.02 -8.95
C LEU A 125 8.73 12.31 -8.13
N ALA A 126 8.61 10.99 -7.94
CA ALA A 126 9.59 10.18 -7.24
C ALA A 126 10.85 9.96 -8.11
N LYS A 127 10.68 9.77 -9.41
CA LYS A 127 11.78 9.53 -10.37
C LYS A 127 12.47 10.81 -10.86
N GLU A 128 11.74 11.92 -11.03
CA GLU A 128 12.28 13.16 -11.61
C GLU A 128 12.44 14.30 -10.59
N PRO A 129 13.50 15.11 -10.69
CA PRO A 129 13.78 16.21 -9.77
C PRO A 129 12.92 17.49 -9.97
N ARG A 130 11.87 17.47 -10.79
CA ARG A 130 11.09 18.68 -11.09
C ARG A 130 10.42 19.24 -9.83
N PHE A 131 10.86 20.42 -9.42
CA PHE A 131 10.47 21.08 -8.19
C PHE A 131 9.04 21.62 -8.26
N HIS A 132 8.23 21.31 -7.25
CA HIS A 132 7.05 22.11 -6.88
C HIS A 132 7.33 22.88 -5.59
N LYS A 133 6.94 24.16 -5.55
CA LYS A 133 6.94 24.97 -4.32
C LYS A 133 5.90 24.37 -3.36
N LYS A 134 6.35 23.57 -2.38
CA LYS A 134 5.48 22.97 -1.36
C LYS A 134 6.04 23.21 0.05
N THR A 135 5.18 23.00 1.05
CA THR A 135 5.46 23.14 2.47
C THR A 135 6.64 22.26 2.93
N ARG A 136 7.38 22.72 3.94
CA ARG A 136 8.65 22.10 4.39
C ARG A 136 8.53 20.62 4.79
N HIS A 137 7.41 20.22 5.40
CA HIS A 137 7.20 18.84 5.86
C HIS A 137 6.96 17.88 4.69
N ILE A 138 6.18 18.29 3.69
CA ILE A 138 6.01 17.54 2.45
C ILE A 138 7.33 17.45 1.69
N LYS A 139 8.12 18.53 1.62
CA LYS A 139 9.45 18.51 0.96
C LYS A 139 10.38 17.40 1.48
N ARG A 140 10.33 17.07 2.78
CA ARG A 140 11.16 16.01 3.37
C ARG A 140 10.77 14.62 2.83
N LEU A 141 9.47 14.32 2.79
CA LEU A 141 8.96 13.06 2.20
C LEU A 141 9.37 12.96 0.72
N PHE A 142 9.26 14.08 0.00
CA PHE A 142 9.69 14.18 -1.39
C PHE A 142 11.17 13.89 -1.61
N ASN A 143 12.02 14.42 -0.75
CA ASN A 143 13.45 14.14 -0.85
C ASN A 143 13.74 12.67 -0.48
N SER A 144 13.10 12.13 0.56
CA SER A 144 13.38 10.78 1.07
C SER A 144 13.10 9.70 0.04
N ILE A 145 11.88 9.64 -0.54
CA ILE A 145 11.59 8.60 -1.52
C ILE A 145 12.45 8.73 -2.78
N ARG A 146 12.77 9.96 -3.19
CA ARG A 146 13.64 10.21 -4.34
C ARG A 146 15.05 9.70 -4.10
N GLU A 147 15.61 9.98 -2.93
CA GLU A 147 16.93 9.48 -2.52
C GLU A 147 16.94 7.95 -2.54
N ASN A 148 15.92 7.30 -1.99
CA ASN A 148 15.80 5.84 -2.01
C ASN A 148 15.70 5.28 -3.43
N VAL A 149 15.00 5.95 -4.34
CA VAL A 149 14.93 5.57 -5.77
C VAL A 149 16.28 5.77 -6.46
N GLN A 150 16.98 6.88 -6.17
CA GLN A 150 18.30 7.17 -6.75
C GLN A 150 19.39 6.22 -6.27
N ASN A 151 19.32 5.80 -5.00
CA ASN A 151 20.24 4.83 -4.41
C ASN A 151 19.97 3.39 -4.89
N GLY A 152 18.86 3.15 -5.59
CA GLY A 152 18.46 1.81 -6.00
C GLY A 152 17.90 0.95 -4.86
N ASP A 153 17.39 1.59 -3.80
CA ASP A 153 16.72 0.88 -2.70
C ASP A 153 15.26 0.59 -3.00
N ILE A 154 14.61 1.48 -3.74
CA ILE A 154 13.20 1.38 -4.14
C ILE A 154 13.09 1.50 -5.65
N ASP A 155 12.34 0.60 -6.29
CA ASP A 155 11.88 0.79 -7.66
C ASP A 155 10.35 0.98 -7.66
N ILE A 156 9.93 2.23 -7.85
CA ILE A 156 8.52 2.57 -7.92
C ILE A 156 7.97 2.33 -9.34
N CYS A 157 7.00 1.44 -9.46
CA CYS A 157 6.47 0.93 -10.72
C CYS A 157 4.98 1.24 -10.87
N LYS A 158 4.53 1.43 -12.11
CA LYS A 158 3.10 1.60 -12.39
C LYS A 158 2.38 0.26 -12.27
N VAL A 159 1.28 0.24 -11.54
CA VAL A 159 0.26 -0.82 -11.60
C VAL A 159 -1.04 -0.26 -12.16
N HIS A 160 -1.86 -1.12 -12.76
CA HIS A 160 -3.21 -0.73 -13.13
C HIS A 160 -4.08 -0.60 -11.87
N THR A 161 -4.94 0.41 -11.77
CA THR A 161 -5.85 0.60 -10.62
C THR A 161 -6.59 -0.69 -10.26
N ASP A 162 -7.14 -1.41 -11.25
CA ASP A 162 -7.88 -2.66 -10.99
C ASP A 162 -7.02 -3.82 -10.46
N LEU A 163 -5.69 -3.67 -10.48
CA LEU A 163 -4.73 -4.65 -9.99
C LEU A 163 -3.98 -4.16 -8.74
N ASN A 164 -4.29 -2.97 -8.24
CA ASN A 164 -3.62 -2.42 -7.06
C ASN A 164 -4.15 -3.09 -5.78
N VAL A 165 -3.35 -3.97 -5.19
CA VAL A 165 -3.76 -4.74 -4.00
C VAL A 165 -3.92 -3.86 -2.75
N ALA A 166 -3.43 -2.62 -2.77
CA ALA A 166 -3.64 -1.66 -1.68
C ALA A 166 -5.03 -0.99 -1.70
N ASP A 167 -5.79 -1.08 -2.79
CA ASP A 167 -7.12 -0.45 -2.92
C ASP A 167 -8.09 -0.74 -1.76
N PRO A 168 -8.24 -1.99 -1.26
CA PRO A 168 -9.15 -2.26 -0.15
C PRO A 168 -8.80 -1.54 1.16
N LEU A 169 -7.55 -1.05 1.29
CA LEU A 169 -7.05 -0.37 2.49
C LEU A 169 -7.41 1.12 2.50
N THR A 170 -7.75 1.69 1.36
CA THR A 170 -8.00 3.13 1.22
C THR A 170 -9.45 3.45 0.90
N LYS A 171 -10.18 2.55 0.24
CA LYS A 171 -11.54 2.83 -0.26
C LYS A 171 -12.43 1.59 -0.21
N PRO A 172 -13.76 1.77 -0.01
CA PRO A 172 -14.70 0.66 -0.10
C PRO A 172 -14.78 0.18 -1.55
N LEU A 173 -14.79 -1.15 -1.75
CA LEU A 173 -14.84 -1.76 -3.08
C LEU A 173 -16.12 -2.58 -3.28
N PRO A 174 -16.63 -2.69 -4.51
CA PRO A 174 -17.62 -3.70 -4.87
C PRO A 174 -17.12 -5.10 -4.52
N ARG A 175 -18.04 -5.98 -4.12
CA ARG A 175 -17.70 -7.33 -3.65
C ARG A 175 -16.74 -8.09 -4.59
N ALA A 176 -16.98 -8.05 -5.89
CA ALA A 176 -16.15 -8.78 -6.86
C ALA A 176 -14.68 -8.33 -6.82
N LYS A 177 -14.43 -7.01 -6.79
CA LYS A 177 -13.08 -6.45 -6.67
C LYS A 177 -12.47 -6.73 -5.30
N HIS A 178 -13.25 -6.58 -4.23
CA HIS A 178 -12.78 -6.92 -2.89
C HIS A 178 -12.33 -8.39 -2.82
N ASP A 179 -13.18 -9.33 -3.26
CA ASP A 179 -12.89 -10.75 -3.24
C ASP A 179 -11.67 -11.08 -4.16
N GLN A 180 -11.48 -10.36 -5.28
CA GLN A 180 -10.28 -10.46 -6.12
C GLN A 180 -9.00 -10.05 -5.36
N HIS A 181 -8.93 -8.85 -4.79
CA HIS A 181 -7.75 -8.39 -4.07
C HIS A 181 -7.49 -9.21 -2.81
N GLN A 182 -8.55 -9.67 -2.13
CA GLN A 182 -8.44 -10.56 -0.98
C GLN A 182 -7.71 -11.86 -1.35
N ASN A 183 -8.01 -12.44 -2.52
CA ASN A 183 -7.27 -13.59 -3.04
C ASN A 183 -5.82 -13.23 -3.38
N SER A 184 -5.56 -12.05 -3.97
CA SER A 184 -4.19 -11.58 -4.23
C SER A 184 -3.36 -11.39 -2.96
N MET A 185 -3.99 -11.06 -1.83
CA MET A 185 -3.35 -10.97 -0.51
C MET A 185 -3.07 -12.33 0.13
N GLY A 186 -3.48 -13.44 -0.51
CA GLY A 186 -3.39 -14.79 0.06
C GLY A 186 -4.50 -15.12 1.06
N VAL A 187 -5.53 -14.28 1.22
CA VAL A 187 -6.63 -14.51 2.16
C VAL A 187 -7.76 -15.28 1.45
N ARG A 188 -7.81 -16.59 1.66
CA ARG A 188 -8.69 -17.51 0.93
C ARG A 188 -9.11 -18.71 1.79
N PHE A 189 -10.11 -19.46 1.33
CA PHE A 189 -10.48 -20.73 1.97
C PHE A 189 -9.40 -21.78 1.71
N ILE A 190 -9.21 -22.71 2.64
CA ILE A 190 -8.40 -23.90 2.41
C ILE A 190 -9.16 -24.81 1.45
N THR A 191 -8.65 -24.94 0.22
CA THR A 191 -9.02 -26.06 -0.66
C THR A 191 -8.24 -27.28 -0.20
N MET A 192 -8.93 -28.21 0.46
CA MET A 192 -8.43 -29.55 0.73
C MET A 192 -8.35 -30.37 -0.55
#